data_AF-A0A377XEV4-F1
#
_entry.id   AF-A0A377XEV4-F1
#
_cell.length_a   1.000
_cell.length_b   1.000
_cell.length_c   1.000
_cell.angle_alpha   90.00
_cell.angle_beta   90.00
_cell.angle_gamma   90.00
#
_symmetry.space_group_name_H-M   'P 1'
#
loop_
_entity.id
_entity.type
_entity.pdbx_description
1 polymer ?
#
loop_
_entity_poly.entity_id
_entity_poly.type
_entity_poly.pdbx_seq_one_letter_code
_entity_poly.pdbx_strand_id
1 'polypeptide(L)'
;MRTMLSECKKTGDDVAAVILEPIQGEGGVILPPTGYLPAVRKLCDEFGALLILDEVQTGMGRTGKMFACEHEKRPAGHSVSGESARRRCDADRRDGGDGRGLLGALR
;
A
#
# COMPACT_ATOMS: atom_id res chain seq x y z
N MET A 1 6.26 2.63 10.78
CA MET A 1 5.71 1.66 9.78
C MET A 1 6.64 0.46 9.54
N ARG A 2 7.87 0.63 9.02
CA ARG A 2 8.79 -0.49 8.75
C ARG A 2 8.97 -1.46 9.91
N THR A 3 9.26 -0.94 11.11
CA THR A 3 9.45 -1.77 12.31
C THR A 3 8.22 -2.63 12.56
N MET A 4 7.02 -2.05 12.52
CA MET A 4 5.77 -2.78 12.73
C MET A 4 5.56 -3.90 11.69
N LEU A 5 5.75 -3.60 10.40
CA LEU A 5 5.66 -4.63 9.34
C LEU A 5 6.70 -5.74 9.53
N SER A 6 7.90 -5.39 9.98
CA SER A 6 8.95 -6.36 10.27
C SER A 6 8.65 -7.22 11.48
N GLU A 7 8.01 -6.70 12.52
CA GLU A 7 7.65 -7.49 13.70
C GLU A 7 6.54 -8.50 13.38
N CYS A 8 5.47 -8.07 12.69
CA CYS A 8 4.41 -8.99 12.26
C CYS A 8 4.98 -10.14 11.40
N LYS A 9 5.90 -9.82 10.47
CA LYS A 9 6.57 -10.84 9.66
C LYS A 9 7.42 -11.82 10.48
N LYS A 10 8.00 -11.40 11.61
CA LYS A 10 8.79 -12.27 12.50
C LYS A 10 7.90 -13.22 13.32
N THR A 11 6.67 -12.83 13.64
CA THR A 11 5.73 -13.66 14.40
C THR A 11 4.97 -14.66 13.53
N GLY A 12 5.15 -14.61 12.21
CA GLY A 12 4.43 -15.42 11.23
C GLY A 12 3.10 -14.81 10.79
N ASP A 13 2.80 -13.57 11.23
CA ASP A 13 1.61 -12.83 10.85
C ASP A 13 1.92 -11.89 9.68
N ASP A 14 1.64 -12.31 8.46
CA ASP A 14 1.79 -11.41 7.30
C ASP A 14 0.75 -10.28 7.35
N VAL A 15 1.21 -9.06 7.09
CA VAL A 15 0.32 -7.90 7.01
C VAL A 15 -0.39 -7.90 5.65
N ALA A 16 -1.71 -8.11 5.67
CA ALA A 16 -2.50 -8.19 4.44
C ALA A 16 -2.53 -6.87 3.66
N ALA A 17 -2.65 -5.73 4.36
CA ALA A 17 -2.75 -4.41 3.73
C ALA A 17 -2.33 -3.26 4.67
N VAL A 18 -1.93 -2.16 4.05
CA VAL A 18 -1.79 -0.82 4.67
C VAL A 18 -2.87 0.07 4.07
N ILE A 19 -3.67 0.70 4.92
CA ILE A 19 -4.70 1.69 4.54
C ILE A 19 -4.19 3.07 4.96
N LEU A 20 -4.25 4.04 4.06
CA LEU A 20 -3.64 5.36 4.26
C LEU A 20 -4.44 6.46 3.53
N GLU A 21 -4.72 7.57 4.20
CA GLU A 21 -5.20 8.80 3.56
C GLU A 21 -4.05 9.51 2.81
N PRO A 22 -4.18 9.88 1.52
CA PRO A 22 -3.15 10.64 0.81
C PRO A 22 -2.87 12.03 1.39
N ILE A 23 -3.90 12.69 1.90
CA ILE A 23 -3.81 13.91 2.70
C ILE A 23 -4.67 13.63 3.92
N GLN A 24 -4.08 13.74 5.10
CA GLN A 24 -4.73 13.30 6.32
C GLN A 24 -5.75 14.39 6.74
N GLY A 25 -7.05 14.10 6.63
CA GLY A 25 -8.13 15.06 6.89
C GLY A 25 -8.36 15.35 8.37
N GLU A 26 -8.84 14.35 9.12
CA GLU A 26 -9.36 14.49 10.50
C GLU A 26 -8.34 14.96 11.56
N GLY A 27 -7.10 14.46 11.52
CA GLY A 27 -5.98 14.99 12.32
C GLY A 27 -5.39 16.33 11.86
N GLY A 28 -6.07 17.08 10.98
CA GLY A 28 -5.80 18.52 10.79
C GLY A 28 -5.30 18.93 9.41
N VAL A 29 -5.76 18.28 8.34
CA VAL A 29 -5.40 18.60 6.94
C VAL A 29 -3.88 18.59 6.74
N ILE A 30 -3.27 17.43 7.00
CA ILE A 30 -1.82 17.26 6.93
C ILE A 30 -1.43 16.79 5.54
N LEU A 31 -0.74 17.67 4.79
CA LEU A 31 -0.13 17.30 3.52
C LEU A 31 1.12 16.46 3.78
N PRO A 32 1.26 15.30 3.12
CA PRO A 32 2.49 14.54 3.23
C PRO A 32 3.64 15.27 2.52
N PRO A 33 4.90 15.03 2.94
CA PRO A 33 6.05 15.48 2.17
C PRO A 33 6.10 14.79 0.81
N THR A 34 6.67 15.47 -0.19
CA THR A 34 6.84 14.92 -1.54
C THR A 34 7.55 13.56 -1.51
N GLY A 35 7.04 12.58 -2.25
CA GLY A 35 7.63 11.24 -2.33
C GLY A 35 7.24 10.30 -1.19
N TYR A 36 6.37 10.74 -0.27
CA TYR A 36 5.86 9.89 0.81
C TYR A 36 5.07 8.69 0.26
N LEU A 37 4.03 8.90 -0.57
CA LEU A 37 3.21 7.79 -1.08
C LEU A 37 4.02 6.77 -1.91
N PRO A 38 4.95 7.19 -2.80
CA PRO A 38 5.87 6.26 -3.45
C PRO A 38 6.73 5.45 -2.46
N ALA A 39 7.21 6.07 -1.38
CA ALA A 39 8.00 5.37 -0.36
C ALA A 39 7.16 4.34 0.41
N VAL A 40 5.89 4.66 0.72
CA VAL A 40 4.93 3.72 1.32
C VAL A 40 4.67 2.54 0.37
N ARG A 41 4.41 2.79 -0.91
CA ARG A 41 4.21 1.73 -1.92
C ARG A 41 5.40 0.78 -1.99
N LYS A 42 6.62 1.31 -2.07
CA LYS A 42 7.84 0.50 -2.08
C LYS A 42 7.95 -0.35 -0.82
N LEU A 43 7.56 0.18 0.34
CA LEU A 43 7.55 -0.60 1.57
C LEU A 43 6.50 -1.72 1.52
N CYS A 44 5.29 -1.43 1.05
CA CYS A 44 4.26 -2.47 0.87
C CYS A 44 4.73 -3.57 -0.10
N ASP A 45 5.43 -3.22 -1.18
CA ASP A 45 6.04 -4.18 -2.11
C ASP A 45 7.06 -5.10 -1.43
N GLU A 46 7.92 -4.55 -0.58
CA GLU A 46 8.94 -5.31 0.15
C GLU A 46 8.34 -6.34 1.12
N PHE A 47 7.19 -6.00 1.72
CA PHE A 47 6.53 -6.84 2.71
C PHE A 47 5.39 -7.69 2.14
N GLY A 48 5.08 -7.58 0.84
CA GLY A 48 3.96 -8.30 0.22
C GLY A 48 2.58 -7.81 0.66
N ALA A 49 2.49 -6.60 1.21
CA ALA A 49 1.25 -6.00 1.66
C ALA A 49 0.56 -5.23 0.51
N LEU A 50 -0.78 -5.21 0.51
CA LEU A 50 -1.53 -4.30 -0.35
C LEU A 50 -1.40 -2.86 0.17
N LEU A 51 -1.42 -1.87 -0.73
CA LEU A 51 -1.58 -0.46 -0.37
C LEU A 51 -2.95 0.02 -0.83
N ILE A 52 -3.77 0.46 0.12
CA ILE A 52 -5.09 1.03 -0.11
C ILE A 52 -5.02 2.51 0.26
N LEU A 53 -5.30 3.38 -0.71
CA LEU A 53 -5.41 4.81 -0.47
C LEU A 53 -6.88 5.16 -0.19
N ASP A 54 -7.15 5.67 1.01
CA ASP A 54 -8.47 6.16 1.39
C ASP A 54 -8.64 7.59 0.87
N GLU A 55 -9.44 7.72 -0.18
CA GLU A 55 -9.72 8.98 -0.86
C GLU A 55 -11.17 9.43 -0.69
N VAL A 56 -11.85 8.99 0.37
CA VAL A 56 -13.23 9.44 0.65
C VAL A 56 -13.31 10.96 0.78
N GLN A 57 -12.32 11.60 1.40
CA GLN A 57 -12.27 13.06 1.56
C GLN A 57 -11.54 13.77 0.42
N THR A 58 -10.46 13.17 -0.07
CA THR A 58 -9.48 13.82 -0.97
C THR A 58 -9.73 13.56 -2.46
N GLY A 59 -10.58 12.58 -2.79
CA GLY A 59 -10.97 12.25 -4.15
C GLY A 59 -12.00 13.19 -4.76
N MET A 60 -12.56 12.78 -5.90
CA MET A 60 -13.62 13.50 -6.64
C MET A 60 -13.27 14.96 -6.95
N GLY A 61 -12.00 15.23 -7.28
CA GLY A 61 -11.59 16.58 -7.67
C GLY A 61 -11.26 17.53 -6.52
N ARG A 62 -11.41 17.12 -5.24
CA ARG A 62 -11.20 18.00 -4.07
C ARG A 62 -9.85 18.69 -4.07
N THR A 63 -8.82 18.01 -4.55
CA THR A 63 -7.43 18.49 -4.60
C THR A 63 -7.01 19.02 -5.97
N GLY A 64 -7.95 19.19 -6.91
CA GLY A 64 -7.68 19.63 -8.29
C GLY A 64 -7.31 18.51 -9.28
N LYS A 65 -7.24 17.26 -8.82
CA LYS A 65 -7.15 16.05 -9.64
C LYS A 65 -8.24 15.06 -9.20
N MET A 66 -8.56 14.06 -10.04
CA MET A 66 -9.64 13.11 -9.72
C MET A 66 -9.32 12.35 -8.43
N PHE A 67 -8.04 11.98 -8.27
CA PHE A 67 -7.49 11.40 -7.04
C PHE A 67 -6.26 12.19 -6.58
N ALA A 68 -6.13 12.39 -5.28
CA ALA A 68 -5.02 13.09 -4.65
C ALA A 68 -3.68 12.37 -4.88
N CYS A 69 -3.66 11.04 -4.99
CA CYS A 69 -2.44 10.31 -5.30
C CYS A 69 -1.81 10.70 -6.65
N GLU A 70 -2.59 11.26 -7.58
CA GLU A 70 -2.12 11.67 -8.90
C GLU A 70 -1.17 12.87 -8.84
N HIS A 71 -1.08 13.58 -7.70
CA HIS A 71 -0.12 14.66 -7.49
C HIS A 71 1.31 14.16 -7.29
N GLU A 72 1.49 12.90 -6.91
CA GLU A 72 2.83 12.32 -6.73
C GLU A 72 3.48 12.01 -8.08
N LYS A 73 4.76 12.40 -8.21
CA LYS A 73 5.55 12.10 -9.40
C LYS A 73 5.84 10.60 -9.42
N ARG A 74 5.47 9.93 -10.51
CA ARG A 74 5.69 8.50 -10.71
C ARG A 74 7.18 8.19 -10.91
N PRO A 75 7.87 7.49 -10.01
CA PRO A 75 9.17 6.90 -10.34
C PRO A 75 8.94 5.80 -11.39
N ALA A 76 9.81 5.70 -12.38
CA ALA A 76 9.72 4.63 -13.39
C ALA A 76 9.66 3.25 -12.70
N GLY A 77 8.68 2.43 -13.09
CA GLY A 77 8.50 1.06 -12.57
C GLY A 77 7.57 0.87 -11.36
N HIS A 78 6.99 1.94 -10.79
CA HIS A 78 6.05 1.82 -9.67
C HIS A 78 4.67 2.40 -10.03
N SER A 79 3.64 1.56 -9.93
CA SER A 79 2.24 1.97 -10.14
C SER A 79 1.61 2.29 -8.80
N VAL A 80 1.29 3.56 -8.56
CA VAL A 80 0.35 3.95 -7.49
C VAL A 80 -0.99 4.17 -8.17
N SER A 81 -1.88 3.18 -8.11
CA SER A 81 -3.24 3.29 -8.64
C SER A 81 -4.18 3.71 -7.51
N GLY A 82 -4.49 4.99 -7.40
CA GLY A 82 -5.62 5.46 -6.59
C GLY A 82 -6.88 5.44 -7.44
N GLU A 83 -7.78 4.51 -7.11
CA GLU A 83 -9.17 4.45 -7.58
C GLU A 83 -9.87 3.25 -6.93
N SER A 84 -9.82 3.10 -5.60
CA SER A 84 -10.31 1.88 -4.91
C SER A 84 -9.92 0.54 -5.59
N ALA A 85 -8.69 0.41 -6.10
CA ALA A 85 -8.24 -0.69 -6.97
C ALA A 85 -8.76 -0.63 -8.42
N ARG A 86 -8.26 0.32 -9.23
CA ARG A 86 -8.19 0.10 -10.68
C ARG A 86 -7.20 -1.03 -10.99
N ARG A 87 -7.75 -2.25 -10.97
CA ARG A 87 -7.33 -3.46 -11.68
C ARG A 87 -6.19 -3.23 -12.68
N ARG A 88 -4.96 -3.51 -12.25
CA ARG A 88 -3.90 -4.13 -13.06
C ARG A 88 -2.83 -4.72 -12.12
N CYS A 89 -2.96 -6.02 -11.88
CA CYS A 89 -1.95 -6.96 -11.34
C CYS A 89 -1.40 -6.81 -9.90
N ASP A 90 -2.24 -6.55 -8.88
CA ASP A 90 -1.90 -6.97 -7.49
C ASP A 90 -2.54 -8.33 -7.11
N ALA A 91 -3.56 -8.80 -7.84
CA ALA A 91 -4.17 -10.11 -7.60
C ALA A 91 -3.29 -11.29 -8.10
N ASP A 92 -2.44 -11.07 -9.10
CA ASP A 92 -1.62 -12.14 -9.72
C ASP A 92 -0.34 -12.49 -8.94
N ARG A 93 -0.01 -11.79 -7.84
CA ARG A 93 1.20 -12.09 -7.07
C ARG A 93 0.97 -13.05 -5.88
N ARG A 94 -0.27 -13.45 -5.61
CA ARG A 94 -0.61 -14.37 -4.50
C ARG A 94 -0.27 -15.84 -4.75
N ASP A 95 0.22 -16.23 -5.92
CA ASP A 95 0.62 -17.62 -6.21
C ASP A 95 2.13 -17.91 -6.01
N GLY A 96 2.89 -16.95 -5.47
CA GLY A 96 4.32 -17.15 -5.17
C GLY A 96 4.63 -17.54 -3.71
N GLY A 97 3.60 -17.71 -2.87
CA GLY A 97 3.76 -18.12 -1.48
C GLY A 97 4.25 -19.57 -1.41
N ASP A 98 5.47 -19.73 -0.91
CA ASP A 98 6.12 -21.00 -0.66
C ASP A 98 5.18 -21.99 0.06
N GLY A 99 4.67 -22.98 -0.68
CA GLY A 99 3.89 -24.11 -0.18
C GLY A 99 4.66 -25.05 0.77
N ARG A 100 5.74 -24.59 1.41
CA ARG A 100 6.53 -25.32 2.42
C ARG A 100 6.11 -25.03 3.86
N GLY A 101 4.90 -24.52 4.09
CA GLY A 101 4.36 -24.34 5.45
C GLY A 101 3.53 -25.51 6.00
N LEU A 102 2.90 -26.34 5.15
CA LEU A 102 1.99 -27.39 5.62
C LEU A 102 2.49 -28.83 5.46
N LEU A 103 3.59 -29.08 4.74
CA LEU A 103 4.14 -30.44 4.54
C LEU A 103 5.32 -30.79 5.47
N GLY A 104 5.72 -29.89 6.37
CA GLY A 104 6.81 -30.10 7.34
C GLY A 104 6.40 -30.65 8.72
N ALA A 105 5.11 -30.80 9.00
CA ALA A 105 4.60 -31.20 10.32
C ALA A 105 4.35 -32.72 10.47
N LEU A 106 4.80 -33.54 9.51
CA LEU A 106 4.60 -35.01 9.51
C LEU A 106 5.88 -35.80 9.18
N ARG A 107 7.06 -35.28 9.53
CA ARG A 107 8.31 -36.05 9.62
C ARG A 107 9.09 -35.66 10.86
#